data_AF-A0A2M8ITK4-F1
#
_entry.id   AF-A0A2M8ITK4-F1
#
_cell.length_a   1.000
_cell.length_b   1.000
_cell.length_c   1.000
_cell.angle_alpha   90.00
_cell.angle_beta   90.00
_cell.angle_gamma   90.00
#
_symmetry.space_group_name_H-M   'P 1'
#
loop_
_entity.id
_entity.type
_entity.pdbx_description
1 polymer ?
#
loop_
_entity_poly.entity_id
_entity_poly.type
_entity_poly.pdbx_seq_one_letter_code
_entity_poly.pdbx_strand_id
1 'polypeptide(L)'
;MLRTGLVLGLLALVGPFAIDMYLPAMPLIAAEYGSSETAVQMTLTAYFLAFGLAQMLYGPLADQAGRRLPLFLGLGVFVAASLGAASAASVEAL
;
A
#
# COMPACT_ATOMS: atom_id res chain seq x y z
N MET A 1 -24.68 -8.43 9.04
CA MET A 1 -23.51 -7.94 9.79
C MET A 1 -22.28 -8.85 9.64
N LEU A 2 -22.41 -10.17 9.81
CA LEU A 2 -21.28 -11.12 9.64
C LEU A 2 -20.60 -11.03 8.27
N ARG A 3 -21.38 -10.98 7.17
CA ARG A 3 -20.84 -10.86 5.80
C ARG A 3 -19.95 -9.63 5.61
N THR A 4 -20.41 -8.46 6.06
CA THR A 4 -19.66 -7.20 5.94
C THR A 4 -18.43 -7.20 6.85
N GLY A 5 -18.53 -7.77 8.06
CA GLY A 5 -17.39 -7.93 8.96
C GLY A 5 -16.29 -8.81 8.37
N LEU A 6 -16.66 -9.93 7.72
CA LEU A 6 -15.71 -10.79 7.00
C LEU A 6 -15.02 -10.07 5.85
N VAL A 7 -15.77 -9.33 5.02
CA VAL A 7 -15.20 -8.57 3.90
C VAL A 7 -14.21 -7.51 4.40
N LEU A 8 -14.57 -6.76 5.44
CA LEU A 8 -13.70 -5.74 6.03
C LEU A 8 -12.48 -6.36 6.73
N GLY A 9 -12.64 -7.50 7.40
CA GLY A 9 -11.54 -8.23 8.02
C GLY A 9 -10.53 -8.75 6.99
N LEU A 10 -11.00 -9.32 5.89
CA LEU A 10 -10.14 -9.75 4.78
C LEU A 10 -9.42 -8.57 4.12
N LEU A 11 -10.10 -7.43 3.94
CA LEU A 11 -9.49 -6.20 3.45
C LEU A 11 -8.41 -5.68 4.40
N ALA A 12 -8.62 -5.77 5.71
CA ALA A 12 -7.65 -5.32 6.71
C ALA A 12 -6.38 -6.19 6.74
N LEU A 13 -6.47 -7.47 6.34
CA LEU A 13 -5.33 -8.37 6.27
C LEU A 13 -4.38 -8.07 5.10
N VAL A 14 -4.84 -7.37 4.06
CA VAL A 14 -4.03 -7.06 2.87
C VAL A 14 -2.76 -6.29 3.22
N GLY A 15 -2.85 -5.31 4.12
CA GLY A 15 -1.72 -4.47 4.52
C GLY A 15 -0.59 -5.26 5.21
N PRO A 16 -0.86 -5.96 6.33
CA PRO A 16 0.13 -6.82 6.99
C PRO A 16 0.72 -7.88 6.05
N PHE A 17 -0.12 -8.51 5.23
CA PHE A 17 0.33 -9.55 4.31
C PHE A 17 1.28 -9.02 3.24
N ALA A 18 1.02 -7.81 2.73
CA ALA A 18 1.91 -7.16 1.77
C ALA A 18 3.31 -6.92 2.37
N ILE A 19 3.40 -6.43 3.60
CA ILE A 19 4.68 -6.17 4.28
C ILE A 19 5.42 -7.48 4.56
N ASP A 20 4.72 -8.49 5.06
CA ASP A 20 5.29 -9.80 5.40
C ASP A 20 5.80 -10.54 4.15
N MET A 21 5.16 -10.36 3.00
CA MET A 21 5.66 -10.86 1.72
C MET A 21 6.79 -10.00 1.16
N TYR A 22 6.80 -8.69 1.44
CA TYR A 22 7.77 -7.76 0.88
C TYR A 22 9.19 -7.98 1.45
N LEU A 23 9.31 -8.13 2.77
CA LEU A 23 10.60 -8.33 3.45
C LEU A 23 11.44 -9.49 2.87
N PRO A 24 10.92 -10.73 2.72
CA PRO A 24 11.68 -11.81 2.12
C PRO A 24 11.91 -11.64 0.61
N ALA A 25 11.11 -10.81 -0.07
CA ALA A 25 11.25 -10.53 -1.50
C ALA A 25 12.27 -9.42 -1.80
N MET A 26 12.68 -8.61 -0.81
CA MET A 26 13.60 -7.48 -1.02
C MET A 26 14.88 -7.84 -1.77
N PRO A 27 15.60 -8.94 -1.48
CA PRO A 27 16.83 -9.28 -2.19
C PRO A 27 16.56 -9.60 -3.68
N LEU A 28 15.40 -10.20 -3.98
CA LEU A 28 14.97 -10.50 -5.35
C LEU A 28 14.68 -9.19 -6.12
N ILE A 29 13.93 -8.27 -5.51
CA ILE A 29 13.62 -6.97 -6.09
C ILE A 29 14.91 -6.17 -6.36
N ALA A 30 15.83 -6.14 -5.40
CA ALA A 30 17.11 -5.47 -5.54
C ALA A 30 17.92 -6.02 -6.72
N ALA A 31 17.96 -7.35 -6.88
CA ALA A 31 18.65 -8.00 -7.98
C ALA A 31 18.00 -7.70 -9.35
N GLU A 32 16.68 -7.70 -9.43
CA GLU A 32 15.93 -7.46 -10.67
C GLU A 32 16.10 -6.02 -11.19
N TYR A 33 16.15 -5.05 -10.28
CA TYR A 33 16.41 -3.64 -10.62
C TYR A 33 17.90 -3.26 -10.60
N GLY A 34 18.81 -4.20 -10.34
CA GLY A 34 20.25 -3.92 -10.24
C GLY A 34 20.62 -2.89 -9.17
N SER A 35 19.83 -2.81 -8.09
CA SER A 35 19.97 -1.82 -7.01
C SER A 35 20.39 -2.47 -5.69
N SER A 36 20.55 -1.67 -4.64
CA SER A 36 20.87 -2.14 -3.29
C SER A 36 19.61 -2.49 -2.49
N GLU A 37 19.70 -3.46 -1.58
CA GLU A 37 18.62 -3.76 -0.63
C GLU A 37 18.20 -2.53 0.18
N THR A 38 19.16 -1.64 0.50
CA THR A 38 18.87 -0.37 1.20
C THR A 38 17.95 0.53 0.38
N ALA A 39 18.13 0.61 -0.95
CA ALA A 39 17.24 1.37 -1.82
C ALA A 39 15.82 0.76 -1.82
N VAL A 40 15.71 -0.57 -1.86
CA VAL A 40 14.42 -1.27 -1.76
C VAL A 40 13.78 -1.09 -0.38
N GLN A 41 14.57 -0.94 0.69
CA GLN A 41 14.06 -0.63 2.03
C GLN A 41 13.50 0.79 2.16
N MET A 42 14.01 1.74 1.36
CA MET A 42 13.46 3.09 1.34
C MET A 42 12.01 3.12 0.85
N THR A 43 11.60 2.20 -0.02
CA THR A 43 10.20 2.12 -0.48
C THR A 43 9.26 1.69 0.66
N LEU A 44 9.67 0.77 1.54
CA LEU A 44 8.92 0.44 2.77
C LEU A 44 8.82 1.64 3.71
N THR A 45 9.92 2.38 3.87
CA THR A 45 9.93 3.60 4.68
C THR A 45 8.94 4.63 4.13
N ALA A 46 8.96 4.85 2.81
CA ALA A 46 8.03 5.74 2.12
C ALA A 46 6.58 5.27 2.28
N TYR A 47 6.33 3.95 2.14
CA TYR A 47 5.02 3.35 2.39
C TYR A 47 4.51 3.64 3.80
N PHE A 48 5.31 3.42 4.85
CA PHE A 48 4.88 3.68 6.23
C PHE A 48 4.61 5.16 6.49
N LEU A 49 5.42 6.04 5.91
CA LEU A 49 5.24 7.48 6.03
C LEU A 49 3.94 7.94 5.35
N ALA A 50 3.71 7.49 4.11
CA ALA A 50 2.48 7.75 3.38
C ALA A 50 1.25 7.15 4.08
N PHE A 51 1.36 5.92 4.60
CA PHE A 51 0.31 5.24 5.35
C PHE A 51 -0.06 5.99 6.64
N GLY A 52 0.94 6.44 7.40
CA GLY A 52 0.72 7.24 8.60
C GLY A 52 0.01 8.56 8.31
N LEU A 53 0.44 9.27 7.28
CA LEU A 53 -0.21 10.50 6.82
C LEU A 53 -1.64 10.24 6.32
N ALA A 54 -1.84 9.17 5.55
CA ALA A 54 -3.14 8.78 5.05
C ALA A 54 -4.11 8.50 6.21
N GLN A 55 -3.67 7.80 7.27
CA GLN A 55 -4.51 7.45 8.42
C GLN A 55 -5.08 8.69 9.14
N MET A 56 -4.31 9.79 9.20
CA MET A 56 -4.78 11.06 9.78
C MET A 56 -5.96 11.67 9.00
N LEU A 57 -5.94 11.52 7.67
CA LEU A 57 -6.99 12.05 6.80
C LEU A 57 -8.16 11.08 6.68
N TYR A 58 -7.88 9.78 6.61
CA TYR A 58 -8.87 8.74 6.30
C TYR A 58 -9.93 8.57 7.39
N GLY A 59 -9.55 8.73 8.67
CA GLY A 59 -10.48 8.66 9.80
C GLY A 59 -11.60 9.70 9.71
N PRO A 60 -11.28 11.01 9.75
CA PRO A 60 -12.27 12.08 9.60
C PRO A 60 -13.09 11.99 8.31
N LEU A 61 -12.47 11.61 7.19
CA LEU A 61 -13.16 11.44 5.90
C LEU A 61 -14.20 10.30 5.96
N ALA A 62 -13.85 9.18 6.60
CA ALA A 62 -14.76 8.05 6.75
C ALA A 62 -15.93 8.32 7.69
N ASP A 63 -15.71 9.13 8.72
CA ASP A 63 -16.74 9.50 9.69
C ASP A 63 -17.70 10.57 9.13
N GLN A 64 -17.22 11.54 8.35
CA GLN A 64 -18.04 12.64 7.82
C GLN A 64 -18.74 12.31 6.50
N ALA A 65 -18.04 11.69 5.54
CA ALA A 65 -18.57 11.42 4.19
C ALA A 65 -19.24 10.03 4.08
N GLY A 66 -19.19 9.24 5.14
CA GLY A 66 -19.61 7.84 5.14
C GLY A 66 -18.59 6.93 4.44
N ARG A 67 -18.57 5.66 4.82
CA ARG A 67 -17.51 4.70 4.45
C ARG A 67 -17.35 4.40 2.95
N ARG A 68 -18.37 4.66 2.14
CA ARG A 68 -18.38 4.31 0.71
C ARG A 68 -17.45 5.20 -0.11
N LEU A 69 -17.45 6.50 0.13
CA LEU A 69 -16.64 7.45 -0.62
C LEU A 69 -15.12 7.24 -0.40
N PRO A 70 -14.61 7.15 0.84
CA PRO A 70 -13.21 6.83 1.09
C PRO A 70 -12.79 5.53 0.43
N LEU A 71 -13.64 4.49 0.46
CA LEU A 71 -13.31 3.19 -0.12
C LEU A 71 -13.05 3.27 -1.63
N PHE A 72 -13.88 4.01 -2.38
CA PHE A 72 -13.63 4.25 -3.81
C PHE A 72 -12.43 5.15 -4.07
N LEU A 73 -12.18 6.16 -3.23
CA LEU A 73 -10.99 7.01 -3.35
C LEU A 73 -9.71 6.19 -3.13
N GLY A 74 -9.67 5.39 -2.07
CA GLY A 74 -8.54 4.51 -1.78
C GLY A 74 -8.31 3.48 -2.89
N LEU A 75 -9.38 2.89 -3.43
CA LEU A 75 -9.27 1.99 -4.58
C LEU A 75 -8.75 2.68 -5.84
N GLY A 76 -9.20 3.91 -6.11
CA GLY A 76 -8.72 4.71 -7.24
C GLY A 76 -7.23 5.02 -7.13
N VAL A 77 -6.78 5.44 -5.94
CA VAL A 77 -5.34 5.67 -5.64
C VAL A 77 -4.56 4.37 -5.80
N PHE A 78 -5.07 3.26 -5.28
CA PHE A 78 -4.42 1.95 -5.38
C PHE A 78 -4.22 1.51 -6.84
N VAL A 79 -5.25 1.66 -7.69
CA VAL A 79 -5.14 1.32 -9.12
C VAL A 79 -4.13 2.22 -9.82
N ALA A 80 -4.18 3.53 -9.59
CA ALA A 80 -3.25 4.48 -10.21
C ALA A 80 -1.79 4.20 -9.80
N ALA A 81 -1.55 3.97 -8.50
CA ALA A 81 -0.23 3.62 -7.99
C ALA A 81 0.26 2.28 -8.56
N SER A 82 -0.62 1.27 -8.67
CA SER A 82 -0.27 -0.04 -9.25
C SER A 82 0.16 0.08 -10.71
N LEU A 83 -0.54 0.93 -11.49
CA LEU A 83 -0.15 1.22 -12.88
C LEU A 83 1.19 1.95 -12.95
N GLY A 84 1.44 2.89 -12.03
CA GLY A 84 2.73 3.58 -11.90
C GLY A 84 3.86 2.59 -11.64
N ALA A 85 3.72 1.75 -10.61
CA ALA A 85 4.70 0.73 -10.24
C ALA A 85 4.94 -0.28 -11.38
N ALA A 86 3.90 -0.68 -12.12
CA ALA A 86 4.05 -1.56 -13.28
C ALA A 86 4.88 -0.95 -14.42
N SER A 87 5.00 0.38 -14.46
CA SER A 87 5.82 1.12 -15.44
C SER A 87 7.19 1.56 -14.90
N ALA A 88 7.52 1.22 -13.65
CA ALA A 88 8.77 1.64 -13.02
C ALA A 88 9.98 0.97 -13.67
N ALA A 89 10.95 1.79 -14.07
CA ALA A 89 12.22 1.32 -14.65
C ALA A 89 13.38 1.35 -13.64
N SER A 90 13.15 1.84 -12.41
CA SER A 90 14.13 1.91 -11.34
C SER A 90 13.46 1.82 -9.97
N VAL A 91 14.24 1.51 -8.94
CA VAL A 91 13.72 1.37 -7.56
C VAL A 91 13.20 2.70 -7.01
N GLU A 92 13.77 3.82 -7.44
CA GLU A 92 13.34 5.16 -6.99
C GLU A 92 11.96 5.55 -7.56
N ALA A 93 11.54 4.92 -8.65
CA ALA A 93 10.22 5.11 -9.26
C ALA A 93 9.15 4.14 -8.70
N LEU A 94 9.55 3.21 -7.83
CA LEU A 94 8.69 2.22 -7.19
C LEU A 94 8.07 2.76 -5.89
#